data_AF-A0A2H5V861-F1
#
_entry.id   AF-A0A2H5V861-F1
#
_cell.length_a   1.000
_cell.length_b   1.000
_cell.length_c   1.000
_cell.angle_alpha   90.00
_cell.angle_beta   90.00
_cell.angle_gamma   90.00
#
_symmetry.space_group_name_H-M   'P 1'
#
loop_
_entity.id
_entity.type
_entity.pdbx_description
1 polymer ?
#
loop_
_entity_poly.entity_id
_entity_poly.type
_entity_poly.pdbx_seq_one_letter_code
_entity_poly.pdbx_strand_id
1 'polypeptide(L)'
;MVYSRYVVRVVNDGYRPEDSRMILSNASKVCIDSGLDAWVEVRDVRVASKHIELDVSVEQSMLDELLREIERMAQLLGYTEIDERSLSKEERMMYARDLFNAERYWEAHEVLEGAWKDSKGDEKELIQGIILVCAALVHAQKAEYDICISILARALEKLQGKPHRYHGLDIEGMVKRIRMVLDSKDIKAISEYRL
;
A
#
# COMPACT_ATOMS: atom_id res chain seq x y z
N MET A 1 3.01 23.55 -14.58
CA MET A 1 3.68 22.27 -14.29
C MET A 1 2.60 21.31 -13.82
N VAL A 2 2.41 20.18 -14.49
CA VAL A 2 1.43 19.16 -14.08
C VAL A 2 2.20 18.11 -13.32
N TYR A 3 1.93 18.01 -12.01
CA TYR A 3 2.50 16.99 -11.15
C TYR A 3 1.50 15.86 -11.00
N SER A 4 1.93 14.65 -11.31
CA SER A 4 1.18 13.43 -11.05
C SER A 4 1.86 12.62 -9.95
N ARG A 5 1.09 11.81 -9.23
CA ARG A 5 1.60 10.89 -8.21
C ARG A 5 1.71 9.49 -8.82
N TYR A 6 2.85 8.86 -8.64
CA TYR A 6 3.10 7.52 -9.11
C TYR A 6 3.63 6.65 -7.99
N VAL A 7 3.35 5.35 -8.08
CA VAL A 7 4.08 4.33 -7.34
C VAL A 7 4.99 3.61 -8.31
N VAL A 8 6.29 3.87 -8.20
CA VAL A 8 7.35 3.18 -8.95
C VAL A 8 7.74 1.93 -8.17
N ARG A 9 7.92 0.80 -8.85
CA ARG A 9 8.26 -0.48 -8.23
C ARG A 9 9.57 -1.01 -8.78
N VAL A 10 10.42 -1.43 -7.86
CA VAL A 10 11.67 -2.12 -8.17
C VAL A 10 11.71 -3.48 -7.47
N VAL A 11 12.54 -4.39 -7.95
CA VAL A 11 12.78 -5.69 -7.29
C VAL A 11 13.30 -5.46 -5.87
N ASN A 12 12.76 -6.22 -4.91
CA ASN A 12 13.39 -6.33 -3.60
C ASN A 12 14.39 -7.51 -3.61
N ASP A 13 15.67 -7.22 -3.48
CA ASP A 13 16.77 -8.19 -3.51
C ASP A 13 17.36 -8.50 -2.12
N GLY A 14 16.68 -8.12 -1.04
CA GLY A 14 17.09 -8.47 0.33
C GLY A 14 16.75 -7.45 1.41
N TYR A 15 16.16 -6.31 1.04
CA TYR A 15 15.73 -5.27 1.97
C TYR A 15 14.55 -5.70 2.82
N ARG A 16 14.49 -5.13 4.01
CA ARG A 16 13.42 -5.33 4.99
C ARG A 16 12.69 -4.01 5.26
N PRO A 17 11.48 -4.04 5.86
CA PRO A 17 10.77 -2.83 6.26
C PRO A 17 11.61 -1.81 7.05
N GLU A 18 12.56 -2.28 7.85
CA GLU A 18 13.48 -1.46 8.64
C GLU A 18 14.40 -0.59 7.75
N ASP A 19 14.66 -1.01 6.51
CA ASP A 19 15.49 -0.30 5.55
C ASP A 19 14.74 0.82 4.83
N SER A 20 13.41 0.92 4.99
CA SER A 20 12.55 1.89 4.29
C SER A 20 13.05 3.34 4.34
N ARG A 21 13.50 3.80 5.52
CA ARG A 21 14.05 5.15 5.71
C ARG A 21 15.38 5.37 4.98
N MET A 22 16.25 4.37 4.99
CA MET A 22 17.52 4.43 4.26
C MET A 22 17.25 4.47 2.75
N ILE A 23 16.35 3.62 2.25
CA ILE A 23 15.98 3.58 0.84
C ILE A 23 15.35 4.91 0.40
N LEU A 24 14.45 5.48 1.21
CA LEU A 24 13.88 6.80 0.96
C LEU A 24 14.99 7.85 0.83
N SER A 25 15.91 7.91 1.79
CA SER A 25 17.04 8.84 1.77
C SER A 25 17.90 8.67 0.51
N ASN A 26 18.16 7.43 0.09
CA ASN A 26 18.96 7.13 -1.10
C ASN A 26 18.24 7.55 -2.39
N ALA A 27 16.94 7.24 -2.50
CA ALA A 27 16.13 7.63 -3.65
C ALA A 27 16.02 9.16 -3.79
N SER A 28 15.81 9.87 -2.67
CA SER A 28 15.84 11.35 -2.67
C SER A 28 17.22 11.88 -3.07
N LYS A 29 18.31 11.26 -2.58
CA LYS A 29 19.67 11.65 -2.95
C LYS A 29 19.94 11.48 -4.44
N VAL A 30 19.42 10.42 -5.07
CA VAL A 30 19.53 10.24 -6.53
C VAL A 30 18.81 11.34 -7.29
N CYS A 31 17.61 11.74 -6.83
CA CYS A 31 16.93 12.88 -7.44
C CYS A 31 17.78 14.15 -7.34
N ILE A 32 18.45 14.40 -6.23
CA ILE A 32 19.33 15.57 -6.05
C ILE A 32 20.59 15.47 -6.93
N ASP A 33 21.29 14.33 -6.87
CA ASP A 33 22.56 14.14 -7.58
C ASP A 33 22.37 14.15 -9.11
N SER A 34 21.19 13.76 -9.60
CA SER A 34 20.82 13.80 -11.02
C SER A 34 20.12 15.11 -11.41
N GLY A 35 20.00 16.08 -10.50
CA GLY A 35 19.39 17.39 -10.76
C GLY A 35 17.90 17.28 -11.13
N LEU A 36 17.15 16.38 -10.47
CA LEU A 36 15.72 16.17 -10.62
C LEU A 36 14.91 16.71 -9.43
N ASP A 37 15.55 17.17 -8.37
CA ASP A 37 14.93 17.56 -7.09
C ASP A 37 13.95 18.75 -7.20
N ALA A 38 14.05 19.57 -8.25
CA ALA A 38 13.07 20.61 -8.53
C ALA A 38 11.76 20.09 -9.15
N TRP A 39 11.74 18.84 -9.64
CA TRP A 39 10.62 18.23 -10.38
C TRP A 39 10.14 16.90 -9.80
N VAL A 40 10.92 16.29 -8.93
CA VAL A 40 10.65 14.98 -8.33
C VAL A 40 10.74 15.08 -6.81
N GLU A 41 9.70 14.58 -6.16
CA GLU A 41 9.66 14.36 -4.71
C GLU A 41 9.43 12.87 -4.46
N VAL A 42 10.40 12.19 -3.83
CA VAL A 42 10.17 10.85 -3.25
C VAL A 42 9.54 11.05 -1.87
N ARG A 43 8.26 10.70 -1.76
CA ARG A 43 7.42 10.98 -0.58
C ARG A 43 7.51 9.94 0.50
N ASP A 44 7.54 8.67 0.08
CA ASP A 44 7.48 7.54 0.98
C ASP A 44 8.07 6.31 0.29
N VAL A 45 8.49 5.35 1.10
CA VAL A 45 9.00 4.06 0.64
C VAL A 45 8.34 2.94 1.45
N ARG A 46 7.87 1.92 0.75
CA ARG A 46 7.30 0.71 1.35
C ARG A 46 8.06 -0.51 0.86
N VAL A 47 8.49 -1.36 1.79
CA VAL A 47 9.26 -2.57 1.47
C VAL A 47 8.36 -3.79 1.60
N ALA A 48 7.99 -4.38 0.48
CA ALA A 48 7.25 -5.64 0.40
C ALA A 48 8.22 -6.83 0.26
N SER A 49 7.72 -8.07 0.31
CA SER A 49 8.57 -9.25 0.27
C SER A 49 9.28 -9.44 -1.09
N LYS A 50 8.67 -8.99 -2.19
CA LYS A 50 9.19 -9.19 -3.56
C LYS A 50 9.55 -7.89 -4.28
N HIS A 51 9.11 -6.75 -3.77
CA HIS A 51 9.32 -5.45 -4.41
C HIS A 51 9.43 -4.33 -3.37
N ILE A 52 10.02 -3.22 -3.81
CA ILE A 52 10.02 -1.96 -3.07
C ILE A 52 9.16 -0.97 -3.85
N GLU A 53 8.29 -0.26 -3.16
CA GLU A 53 7.47 0.81 -3.71
C GLU A 53 8.07 2.17 -3.36
N LEU A 54 8.33 2.99 -4.37
CA LEU A 54 8.67 4.39 -4.24
C LEU A 54 7.43 5.22 -4.58
N ASP A 55 6.91 5.92 -3.58
CA ASP A 55 5.83 6.88 -3.77
C ASP A 55 6.42 8.21 -4.20
N VAL A 56 6.12 8.64 -5.43
CA VAL A 56 6.76 9.82 -6.01
C VAL A 56 5.70 10.81 -6.50
N SER A 57 5.97 12.10 -6.32
CA SER A 57 5.46 13.09 -7.25
C SER A 57 6.51 13.39 -8.28
N VAL A 58 6.07 13.49 -9.51
CA VAL A 58 6.93 13.89 -10.61
C VAL A 58 6.16 14.82 -11.54
N GLU A 59 6.84 15.87 -11.99
CA GLU A 59 6.38 16.63 -13.15
C GLU A 59 6.38 15.69 -14.35
N GLN A 60 5.25 15.58 -15.07
CA GLN A 60 5.03 14.47 -16.00
C GLN A 60 6.12 14.33 -17.08
N SER A 61 6.72 15.44 -17.54
CA SER A 61 7.81 15.39 -18.54
C SER A 61 9.11 14.77 -18.01
N MET A 62 9.29 14.69 -16.70
CA MET A 62 10.48 14.17 -16.03
C MET A 62 10.34 12.71 -15.61
N LEU A 63 9.19 12.06 -15.84
CA LEU A 63 8.95 10.67 -15.43
C LEU A 63 9.96 9.72 -16.08
N ASP A 64 10.20 9.83 -17.39
CA ASP A 64 11.14 8.95 -18.10
C ASP A 64 12.57 9.11 -17.59
N GLU A 65 12.96 10.32 -17.18
CA GLU A 65 14.28 10.58 -16.62
C GLU A 65 14.41 9.97 -15.22
N LEU A 66 13.40 10.17 -14.36
CA LEU A 66 13.33 9.52 -13.05
C LEU A 66 13.44 7.99 -13.18
N LEU A 67 12.67 7.36 -14.07
CA LEU A 67 12.69 5.91 -14.25
C LEU A 67 14.08 5.40 -14.68
N ARG A 68 14.79 6.14 -15.53
CA ARG A 68 16.17 5.79 -15.92
C ARG A 68 17.13 5.86 -14.74
N GLU A 69 17.02 6.87 -13.88
CA GLU A 69 17.88 7.00 -12.70
C GLU A 69 17.59 5.92 -11.66
N ILE A 70 16.32 5.52 -11.49
CA ILE A 70 15.94 4.40 -10.62
C ILE A 70 16.46 3.06 -11.16
N GLU A 71 16.31 2.79 -12.47
CA GLU A 71 16.78 1.54 -13.10
C GLU A 71 18.30 1.32 -12.94
N ARG A 72 19.09 2.40 -12.85
CA ARG A 72 20.53 2.30 -12.58
C ARG A 72 20.86 1.75 -11.19
N MET A 73 19.94 1.86 -10.25
CA MET A 73 20.12 1.40 -8.87
C MET A 73 19.49 0.05 -8.60
N ALA A 74 18.31 -0.20 -9.17
CA ALA A 74 17.54 -1.41 -8.93
C ALA A 74 16.71 -1.76 -10.15
N GLN A 75 16.52 -3.05 -10.39
CA GLN A 75 15.72 -3.53 -11.52
C GLN A 75 14.27 -3.02 -11.41
N LEU A 76 13.82 -2.29 -12.42
CA LEU A 76 12.46 -1.76 -12.47
C LEU A 76 11.47 -2.89 -12.79
N LEU A 77 10.38 -2.92 -12.02
CA LEU A 77 9.23 -3.80 -12.28
C LEU A 77 8.12 -3.07 -13.02
N GLY A 78 8.07 -1.73 -12.88
CA GLY A 78 7.11 -0.86 -13.55
C GLY A 78 6.65 0.25 -12.62
N TYR A 79 5.61 0.97 -13.03
CA TYR A 79 5.02 2.03 -12.23
C TYR A 79 3.50 2.06 -12.40
N THR A 80 2.81 2.78 -11.53
CA THR A 80 1.36 3.00 -11.63
C THR A 80 1.07 4.46 -11.30
N GLU A 81 0.37 5.16 -12.19
CA GLU A 81 -0.18 6.48 -11.88
C GLU A 81 -1.36 6.32 -10.91
N ILE A 82 -1.39 7.20 -9.90
CA ILE A 82 -2.44 7.21 -8.90
C ILE A 82 -3.48 8.23 -9.31
N ASP A 83 -4.57 7.71 -9.86
CA ASP A 83 -5.69 8.45 -10.38
C ASP A 83 -7.03 7.98 -9.78
N GLU A 84 -8.02 8.85 -9.78
CA GLU A 84 -9.40 8.44 -9.47
C GLU A 84 -9.97 7.68 -10.67
N ARG A 85 -9.68 6.38 -10.75
CA ARG A 85 -10.25 5.51 -11.79
C ARG A 85 -11.78 5.45 -11.66
N SER A 86 -12.46 5.55 -12.80
CA SER A 86 -13.91 5.30 -12.87
C SER A 86 -14.16 3.79 -12.94
N LEU A 87 -14.15 3.14 -11.78
CA LEU A 87 -14.47 1.72 -11.61
C LEU A 87 -15.78 1.57 -10.84
N SER A 88 -16.58 0.57 -11.22
CA SER A 88 -17.71 0.13 -10.40
C SER A 88 -17.24 -0.42 -9.06
N LYS A 89 -18.15 -0.52 -8.08
CA LYS A 89 -17.82 -1.07 -6.77
C LYS A 89 -17.24 -2.48 -6.86
N GLU A 90 -17.85 -3.36 -7.65
CA GLU A 90 -17.39 -4.75 -7.79
C GLU A 90 -15.97 -4.84 -8.37
N GLU A 91 -15.67 -4.04 -9.40
CA GLU A 91 -14.33 -3.94 -9.97
C GLU A 91 -13.31 -3.41 -8.96
N ARG A 92 -13.68 -2.41 -8.14
CA ARG A 92 -12.81 -1.91 -7.05
C ARG A 92 -12.50 -3.01 -6.03
N MET A 93 -13.49 -3.79 -5.61
CA MET A 93 -13.29 -4.84 -4.62
C MET A 93 -12.39 -5.95 -5.17
N MET A 94 -12.60 -6.39 -6.42
CA MET A 94 -11.75 -7.39 -7.07
C MET A 94 -10.32 -6.86 -7.27
N TYR A 95 -10.18 -5.63 -7.76
CA TYR A 95 -8.86 -5.05 -7.98
C TYR A 95 -8.08 -4.83 -6.68
N ALA A 96 -8.76 -4.36 -5.63
CA ALA A 96 -8.15 -4.22 -4.30
C ALA A 96 -7.69 -5.56 -3.73
N ARG A 97 -8.44 -6.65 -3.94
CA ARG A 97 -8.01 -8.01 -3.56
C ARG A 97 -6.70 -8.39 -4.24
N ASP A 98 -6.62 -8.19 -5.55
CA ASP A 98 -5.46 -8.58 -6.34
C ASP A 98 -4.23 -7.75 -5.94
N LEU A 99 -4.41 -6.45 -5.68
CA LEU A 99 -3.38 -5.56 -5.13
C LEU A 99 -2.93 -6.01 -3.73
N PHE A 100 -3.86 -6.31 -2.82
CA PHE A 100 -3.55 -6.78 -1.49
C PHE A 100 -2.74 -8.08 -1.51
N ASN A 101 -3.14 -9.02 -2.37
CA ASN A 101 -2.44 -10.30 -2.54
C ASN A 101 -1.05 -10.16 -3.14
N ALA A 102 -0.81 -9.06 -3.86
CA ALA A 102 0.48 -8.65 -4.36
C ALA A 102 1.26 -7.75 -3.37
N GLU A 103 0.80 -7.59 -2.12
CA GLU A 103 1.40 -6.72 -1.10
C GLU A 103 1.47 -5.23 -1.52
N ARG A 104 0.59 -4.81 -2.43
CA ARG A 104 0.40 -3.42 -2.87
C ARG A 104 -0.67 -2.75 -2.01
N TYR A 105 -0.48 -2.78 -0.69
CA TYR A 105 -1.51 -2.42 0.29
C TYR A 105 -1.94 -0.95 0.21
N TRP A 106 -0.99 -0.06 -0.12
CA TRP A 106 -1.29 1.36 -0.24
C TRP A 106 -2.22 1.64 -1.42
N GLU A 107 -2.01 1.01 -2.58
CA GLU A 107 -2.96 1.17 -3.69
C GLU A 107 -4.27 0.45 -3.46
N ALA A 108 -4.25 -0.71 -2.77
CA ALA A 108 -5.49 -1.37 -2.37
C ALA A 108 -6.34 -0.44 -1.50
N HIS A 109 -5.71 0.29 -0.57
CA HIS A 109 -6.33 1.36 0.21
C HIS A 109 -6.95 2.44 -0.69
N GLU A 110 -6.18 3.01 -1.63
CA GLU A 110 -6.69 4.06 -2.54
C GLU A 110 -7.87 3.59 -3.39
N VAL A 111 -7.84 2.35 -3.89
CA VAL A 111 -8.93 1.77 -4.70
C VAL A 111 -10.21 1.61 -3.87
N LEU A 112 -10.07 1.12 -2.63
CA LEU A 112 -11.18 0.91 -1.70
C LEU A 112 -11.80 2.21 -1.19
N GLU A 113 -11.03 3.28 -1.07
CA GLU A 113 -11.54 4.62 -0.68
C GLU A 113 -12.67 5.09 -1.61
N GLY A 114 -12.58 4.83 -2.91
CA GLY A 114 -13.67 5.14 -3.84
C GLY A 114 -14.95 4.33 -3.55
N ALA A 115 -14.82 3.03 -3.27
CA ALA A 115 -15.97 2.19 -2.90
C ALA A 115 -16.58 2.61 -1.55
N TRP A 116 -15.73 3.07 -0.62
CA TRP A 116 -16.15 3.58 0.68
C TRP A 116 -16.94 4.89 0.57
N LYS A 117 -16.50 5.83 -0.28
CA LYS A 117 -17.20 7.10 -0.54
C LYS A 117 -18.65 6.85 -1.00
N ASP A 118 -18.87 5.84 -1.83
CA ASP A 118 -20.17 5.49 -2.42
C ASP A 118 -21.09 4.63 -1.51
N SER A 119 -20.55 4.10 -0.41
CA SER A 119 -21.26 3.21 0.51
C SER A 119 -21.94 3.94 1.68
N LYS A 120 -22.88 3.27 2.36
CA LYS A 120 -23.62 3.81 3.53
C LYS A 120 -23.85 2.72 4.59
N GLY A 121 -24.15 3.14 5.82
CA GLY A 121 -24.53 2.25 6.91
C GLY A 121 -23.49 1.15 7.19
N ASP A 122 -23.97 -0.08 7.40
CA ASP A 122 -23.12 -1.23 7.74
C ASP A 122 -22.06 -1.55 6.69
N GLU A 123 -22.37 -1.36 5.40
CA GLU A 123 -21.44 -1.57 4.30
C GLU A 123 -20.27 -0.59 4.38
N LYS A 124 -20.55 0.68 4.71
CA LYS A 124 -19.52 1.71 4.85
C LYS A 124 -18.54 1.38 5.96
N GLU A 125 -19.03 0.87 7.08
CA GLU A 125 -18.16 0.43 8.17
C GLU A 125 -17.35 -0.81 7.82
N LEU A 126 -17.94 -1.76 7.09
CA LEU A 126 -17.25 -2.96 6.61
C LEU A 126 -16.08 -2.58 5.70
N ILE A 127 -16.33 -1.74 4.67
CA ILE A 127 -15.27 -1.28 3.77
C ILE A 127 -14.21 -0.49 4.55
N GLN A 128 -14.63 0.36 5.49
CA GLN A 128 -13.69 1.09 6.36
C GLN A 128 -12.79 0.14 7.17
N GLY A 129 -13.34 -0.96 7.66
CA GLY A 129 -12.55 -2.01 8.34
C GLY A 129 -11.46 -2.60 7.43
N ILE A 130 -11.80 -2.91 6.18
CA ILE A 130 -10.84 -3.45 5.18
C ILE A 130 -9.77 -2.41 4.83
N ILE A 131 -10.16 -1.14 4.67
CA ILE A 131 -9.24 -0.01 4.45
C ILE A 131 -8.25 0.12 5.61
N LEU A 132 -8.72 0.00 6.86
CA LEU A 132 -7.85 0.03 8.04
C LEU A 132 -6.85 -1.14 8.04
N VAL A 133 -7.23 -2.33 7.59
CA VAL A 133 -6.27 -3.45 7.44
C VAL A 133 -5.20 -3.11 6.41
N CYS A 134 -5.57 -2.55 5.25
CA CYS A 134 -4.61 -2.09 4.26
C CYS A 134 -3.65 -1.05 4.85
N ALA A 135 -4.18 -0.04 5.54
CA ALA A 135 -3.39 0.99 6.19
C ALA A 135 -2.43 0.41 7.26
N ALA A 136 -2.88 -0.53 8.08
CA ALA A 136 -2.02 -1.20 9.05
C ALA A 136 -0.84 -1.92 8.39
N LEU A 137 -1.07 -2.59 7.26
CA LEU A 137 -0.02 -3.30 6.52
C LEU A 137 0.93 -2.35 5.80
N VAL A 138 0.48 -1.17 5.37
CA VAL A 138 1.38 -0.10 4.89
C VAL A 138 2.37 0.31 5.99
N HIS A 139 1.90 0.48 7.22
CA HIS A 139 2.79 0.77 8.35
C HIS A 139 3.76 -0.40 8.64
N ALA A 140 3.30 -1.65 8.50
CA ALA A 140 4.19 -2.80 8.63
C ALA A 140 5.31 -2.81 7.57
N GLN A 141 5.04 -2.38 6.33
CA GLN A 141 6.04 -2.24 5.25
C GLN A 141 7.09 -1.13 5.51
N LYS A 142 6.91 -0.35 6.58
CA LYS A 142 7.79 0.74 7.01
C LYS A 142 8.44 0.49 8.38
N ALA A 143 8.29 -0.73 8.91
CA ALA A 143 8.68 -1.10 10.28
C ALA A 143 7.98 -0.30 11.39
N GLU A 144 6.79 0.25 11.12
CA GLU A 144 5.98 0.99 12.08
C GLU A 144 4.98 0.04 12.77
N TYR A 145 5.52 -0.99 13.44
CA TYR A 145 4.75 -2.14 13.92
C TYR A 145 3.76 -1.82 15.05
N ASP A 146 4.11 -0.90 15.95
CA ASP A 146 3.18 -0.46 17.00
C ASP A 146 1.97 0.26 16.40
N ILE A 147 2.20 1.06 15.34
CA ILE A 147 1.13 1.74 14.60
C ILE A 147 0.28 0.71 13.86
N CYS A 148 0.90 -0.26 13.20
CA CYS A 148 0.21 -1.40 12.57
C CYS A 148 -0.74 -2.09 13.56
N ILE A 149 -0.23 -2.51 14.72
CA ILE A 149 -1.02 -3.21 15.76
C ILE A 149 -2.17 -2.33 16.25
N SER A 150 -1.93 -1.04 16.49
CA SER A 150 -2.97 -0.11 16.91
C SER A 150 -4.09 0.04 15.87
N ILE A 151 -3.74 0.12 14.59
CA ILE A 151 -4.73 0.24 13.50
C ILE A 151 -5.48 -1.08 13.32
N LEU A 152 -4.83 -2.24 13.45
CA LEU A 152 -5.48 -3.55 13.38
C LEU A 152 -6.54 -3.73 14.48
N ALA A 153 -6.29 -3.20 15.68
CA ALA A 153 -7.31 -3.21 16.75
C ALA A 153 -8.58 -2.44 16.34
N ARG A 154 -8.42 -1.26 15.73
CA ARG A 154 -9.53 -0.46 15.20
C ARG A 154 -10.22 -1.14 14.01
N ALA A 155 -9.46 -1.81 13.15
CA ALA A 155 -10.02 -2.60 12.05
C ALA A 155 -10.89 -3.74 12.58
N LEU A 156 -10.44 -4.43 13.62
CA LEU A 156 -11.19 -5.51 14.24
C LEU A 156 -12.55 -5.04 14.78
N GLU A 157 -12.59 -3.89 15.46
CA GLU A 157 -13.85 -3.30 15.96
C GLU A 157 -14.86 -3.07 14.83
N LYS A 158 -14.40 -2.65 13.65
CA LYS A 158 -15.25 -2.40 12.46
C LYS A 158 -15.73 -3.69 11.80
N LEU A 159 -14.92 -4.74 11.83
CA LEU A 159 -15.19 -6.01 11.13
C LEU A 159 -15.94 -7.03 11.97
N GLN A 160 -15.91 -6.92 13.30
CA GLN A 160 -16.62 -7.82 14.19
C GLN A 160 -18.14 -7.77 13.96
N GLY A 161 -18.75 -8.95 13.81
CA GLY A 161 -20.19 -9.07 13.56
C GLY A 161 -20.64 -8.73 12.14
N LYS A 162 -19.71 -8.37 11.24
CA LYS A 162 -20.01 -8.18 9.82
C LYS A 162 -20.08 -9.53 9.07
N PRO A 163 -20.66 -9.57 7.85
CA PRO A 163 -20.80 -10.81 7.09
C PRO A 163 -19.45 -11.52 6.86
N HIS A 164 -19.46 -12.86 6.83
CA HIS A 164 -18.25 -13.67 6.63
C HIS A 164 -17.57 -13.44 5.26
N ARG A 165 -18.34 -13.00 4.25
CA ARG A 165 -17.85 -12.72 2.90
C ARG A 165 -18.43 -11.41 2.38
N TYR A 166 -17.67 -10.71 1.56
CA TYR A 166 -18.11 -9.47 0.90
C TYR A 166 -17.40 -9.30 -0.45
N HIS A 167 -18.16 -9.26 -1.55
CA HIS A 167 -17.63 -9.20 -2.93
C HIS A 167 -16.45 -10.16 -3.19
N GLY A 168 -16.57 -11.41 -2.72
CA GLY A 168 -15.54 -12.44 -2.89
C GLY A 168 -14.39 -12.41 -1.87
N LEU A 169 -14.30 -11.37 -1.03
CA LEU A 169 -13.32 -11.28 0.07
C LEU A 169 -13.71 -12.18 1.24
N ASP A 170 -12.73 -12.86 1.84
CA ASP A 170 -12.91 -13.61 3.09
C ASP A 170 -12.71 -12.70 4.31
N ILE A 171 -13.82 -12.19 4.84
CA ILE A 171 -13.84 -11.31 6.02
C ILE A 171 -13.64 -12.11 7.30
N GLU A 172 -14.18 -13.32 7.37
CA GLU A 172 -14.02 -14.18 8.55
C GLU A 172 -12.54 -14.58 8.73
N GLY A 173 -11.88 -14.99 7.64
CA GLY A 173 -10.45 -15.28 7.61
C GLY A 173 -9.61 -14.08 8.05
N MET A 174 -9.93 -12.89 7.52
CA MET A 174 -9.27 -11.63 7.91
C MET A 174 -9.40 -11.37 9.42
N VAL A 175 -10.61 -11.46 9.97
CA VAL A 175 -10.85 -11.27 11.42
C VAL A 175 -10.07 -12.27 12.26
N LYS A 176 -10.02 -13.54 11.85
CA LYS A 176 -9.24 -14.59 12.55
C LYS A 176 -7.75 -14.23 12.57
N ARG A 177 -7.18 -13.74 11.45
CA ARG A 177 -5.78 -13.31 11.38
C ARG A 177 -5.50 -12.09 12.23
N ILE A 178 -6.38 -11.09 12.20
CA ILE A 178 -6.23 -9.90 13.05
C ILE A 178 -6.15 -10.29 14.52
N ARG A 179 -7.06 -11.17 14.99
CA ARG A 179 -7.02 -11.66 16.38
C ARG A 179 -5.70 -12.35 16.73
N MET A 180 -5.20 -13.23 15.85
CA MET A 180 -3.91 -13.90 16.05
C MET A 180 -2.76 -12.90 16.22
N VAL A 181 -2.71 -11.84 15.40
CA VAL A 181 -1.69 -10.79 15.53
C VAL A 181 -1.86 -9.98 16.80
N LEU A 182 -3.09 -9.63 17.18
CA LEU A 182 -3.32 -8.84 18.39
C LEU A 182 -2.98 -9.62 19.67
N ASP A 183 -3.17 -10.94 19.67
CA ASP A 183 -2.86 -11.83 20.79
C ASP A 183 -1.34 -12.11 20.90
N SER A 184 -0.68 -12.40 19.78
CA SER A 184 0.74 -12.76 19.75
C SER A 184 1.71 -11.57 19.67
N LYS A 185 1.22 -10.42 19.19
CA LYS A 185 2.01 -9.29 18.71
C LYS A 185 2.98 -9.64 17.56
N ASP A 186 2.82 -10.82 16.95
CA ASP A 186 3.60 -11.23 15.77
C ASP A 186 2.88 -10.83 14.49
N ILE A 187 3.37 -9.78 13.85
CA ILE A 187 2.83 -9.24 12.60
C ILE A 187 3.03 -10.17 11.40
N LYS A 188 3.92 -11.17 11.48
CA LYS A 188 4.15 -12.11 10.36
C LYS A 188 2.88 -12.86 9.98
N ALA A 189 2.05 -13.15 10.98
CA ALA A 189 0.79 -13.85 10.79
C ALA A 189 -0.24 -13.08 9.95
N ILE A 190 -0.09 -11.77 9.74
CA ILE A 190 -0.95 -10.99 8.84
C ILE A 190 -0.30 -10.61 7.50
N SER A 191 1.03 -10.48 7.43
CA SER A 191 1.71 -10.20 6.16
C SER A 191 1.64 -11.38 5.17
N GLU A 192 1.54 -12.60 5.68
CA GLU A 192 1.37 -13.81 4.84
C GLU A 192 -0.08 -14.05 4.43
N TYR A 193 -1.03 -13.29 4.97
CA TYR A 193 -2.44 -13.46 4.62
C TYR A 193 -2.70 -13.04 3.18
N ARG A 194 -3.63 -13.74 2.54
CA ARG A 194 -4.13 -13.44 1.19
C ARG A 194 -5.65 -13.31 1.27
N LEU A 195 -6.15 -12.20 0.73
CA LEU A 195 -7.56 -11.81 0.63
C LEU A 195 -8.32 -12.62 -0.42
#